data_AF-A0A150J9L5-F1
#
_entry.id   AF-A0A150J9L5-F1
#
_cell.length_a   1.000
_cell.length_b   1.000
_cell.length_c   1.000
_cell.angle_alpha   90.00
_cell.angle_beta   90.00
_cell.angle_gamma   90.00
#
_symmetry.space_group_name_H-M   'P 1'
#
loop_
_entity.id
_entity.type
_entity.pdbx_description
1 polymer ?
#
loop_
_entity_poly.entity_id
_entity_poly.type
_entity_poly.pdbx_seq_one_letter_code
_entity_poly.pdbx_strand_id
1 'polypeptide(L)'
;MRSISISNKGRDALMATKYDWDSITNDFIQGLTNEDGEFYYPSHEELSEKYGPAIKTLMNRSSKEKWKEKREIFRTKKNNRIEEKKIEQFSNKAVEFDLLNLDIATKGLELVNDRLDDPSIDNHNITKLSNAALNYEKEGNIALGRSVEKTESEQRIENVGGESDGPIKIILQDPNLRADATEFISKVFSSSD
;
A
#
# COMPACT_ATOMS: atom_id res chain seq x y z
N MET A 1 -21.73 40.00 13.90
CA MET A 1 -20.78 39.54 12.86
C MET A 1 -21.58 39.24 11.60
N ARG A 2 -21.42 40.02 10.53
CA ARG A 2 -22.16 39.86 9.27
C ARG A 2 -21.38 38.92 8.36
N SER A 3 -21.92 37.74 8.09
CA SER A 3 -21.37 36.77 7.14
C SER A 3 -21.60 37.28 5.71
N ILE A 4 -20.51 37.40 4.96
CA ILE A 4 -20.50 37.82 3.56
C ILE A 4 -20.91 36.61 2.72
N SER A 5 -22.14 36.62 2.20
CA SER A 5 -22.55 35.70 1.13
C SER A 5 -21.85 36.12 -0.16
N ILE A 6 -20.85 35.35 -0.57
CA ILE A 6 -20.20 35.52 -1.88
C ILE A 6 -21.20 35.02 -2.94
N SER A 7 -21.92 35.99 -3.51
CA SER A 7 -22.85 35.82 -4.63
C SER A 7 -22.10 35.31 -5.86
N ASN A 8 -22.30 34.04 -6.20
CA ASN A 8 -21.70 33.36 -7.36
C ASN A 8 -22.37 33.76 -8.71
N LYS A 9 -22.85 35.00 -8.82
CA LYS A 9 -23.60 35.55 -9.98
C LYS A 9 -22.73 35.90 -11.19
N GLY A 10 -21.43 35.55 -11.17
CA GLY A 10 -20.45 35.96 -12.17
C GLY A 10 -20.12 34.91 -13.25
N ARG A 11 -20.63 33.67 -13.14
CA ARG A 11 -20.40 32.62 -14.15
C ARG A 11 -21.49 32.54 -15.23
N ASP A 12 -22.62 33.22 -15.05
CA ASP A 12 -23.81 33.09 -15.89
C ASP A 12 -23.79 33.90 -17.20
N ALA A 13 -22.62 34.40 -17.62
CA ALA A 13 -22.50 35.29 -18.79
C ALA A 13 -21.52 34.82 -19.89
N LEU A 14 -21.13 33.53 -19.91
CA LEU A 14 -20.26 32.98 -20.95
C LEU A 14 -21.00 31.93 -21.77
N MET A 15 -21.55 32.39 -22.90
CA MET A 15 -22.00 31.60 -24.06
C MET A 15 -23.10 30.58 -23.76
N ALA A 16 -24.34 30.91 -24.13
CA ALA A 16 -25.43 29.93 -24.26
C ALA A 16 -25.12 28.96 -25.41
N THR A 17 -24.16 28.07 -25.20
CA THR A 17 -23.95 26.92 -26.06
C THR A 17 -25.15 26.00 -25.88
N LYS A 18 -25.67 25.47 -26.99
CA LYS A 18 -26.82 24.55 -27.01
C LYS A 18 -26.71 23.38 -26.02
N TYR A 19 -25.50 23.06 -25.57
CA TYR A 19 -25.19 21.99 -24.64
C TYR A 19 -24.15 22.46 -23.61
N ASP A 20 -24.22 21.88 -22.41
CA ASP A 20 -23.21 22.04 -21.35
C ASP A 20 -22.00 21.15 -21.64
N TRP A 21 -21.05 21.70 -22.39
CA TRP A 21 -19.85 20.96 -22.81
C TRP A 21 -18.90 20.62 -21.67
N ASP A 22 -18.88 21.41 -20.59
CA ASP A 22 -17.96 21.18 -19.47
C ASP A 22 -18.37 19.93 -18.70
N SER A 23 -19.67 19.78 -18.42
CA SER A 23 -20.21 18.56 -17.78
C SER A 23 -20.01 17.33 -18.65
N ILE A 24 -20.32 17.40 -19.96
CA ILE A 24 -20.11 16.28 -20.89
C ILE A 24 -18.63 15.85 -20.89
N THR A 25 -17.72 16.82 -20.96
CA THR A 25 -16.29 16.55 -21.01
C THR A 25 -15.80 15.95 -19.70
N ASN A 26 -16.26 16.46 -18.56
CA ASN A 26 -15.92 15.94 -17.24
C ASN A 26 -16.42 14.52 -17.06
N ASP A 27 -17.67 14.21 -17.41
CA ASP A 27 -18.21 12.85 -17.33
C ASP A 27 -17.45 11.87 -18.22
N PHE A 28 -17.07 12.30 -19.44
CA PHE A 28 -16.24 11.47 -20.31
C PHE A 28 -14.86 11.18 -19.72
N ILE A 29 -14.21 12.18 -19.11
CA ILE A 29 -12.84 12.08 -18.58
C ILE A 29 -12.80 11.36 -17.24
N GLN A 30 -13.74 11.70 -16.34
CA GLN A 30 -13.74 11.28 -14.95
C GLN A 30 -14.56 10.01 -14.73
N GLY A 31 -15.46 9.65 -15.64
CA GLY A 31 -16.37 8.51 -15.54
C GLY A 31 -17.66 8.84 -14.80
N LEU A 32 -18.60 7.89 -14.85
CA LEU A 32 -19.92 7.97 -14.24
C LEU A 32 -20.18 6.77 -13.33
N THR A 33 -21.15 6.93 -12.45
CA THR A 33 -21.70 5.84 -11.64
C THR A 33 -23.04 5.44 -12.23
N ASN A 34 -23.23 4.15 -12.53
CA ASN A 34 -24.51 3.63 -13.00
C ASN A 34 -25.54 3.55 -11.85
N GLU A 35 -26.76 3.15 -12.16
CA GLU A 35 -27.84 3.00 -11.17
C GLU A 35 -27.52 1.95 -10.10
N ASP A 36 -26.70 0.96 -10.44
CA ASP A 36 -26.22 -0.09 -9.53
C ASP A 36 -25.07 0.36 -8.61
N GLY A 37 -24.57 1.60 -8.78
CA GLY A 37 -23.46 2.13 -7.99
C GLY A 37 -22.06 1.79 -8.51
N GLU A 38 -21.95 1.10 -9.65
CA GLU A 38 -20.69 0.76 -10.29
C GLU A 38 -20.14 1.92 -11.15
N PHE A 39 -18.82 2.09 -11.07
CA PHE A 39 -18.10 3.11 -11.82
C PHE A 39 -17.74 2.62 -13.23
N TYR A 40 -18.04 3.41 -14.25
CA TYR A 40 -17.69 3.12 -15.64
C TYR A 40 -17.34 4.38 -16.44
N TYR A 41 -16.68 4.20 -17.58
CA TYR A 41 -16.40 5.30 -18.51
C TYR A 41 -17.46 5.32 -19.60
N PRO A 42 -18.27 6.39 -19.70
CA PRO A 42 -19.35 6.43 -20.68
C PRO A 42 -18.80 6.51 -22.11
N SER A 43 -19.55 5.88 -23.02
CA SER A 43 -19.40 5.98 -24.46
C SER A 43 -19.96 7.30 -24.99
N HIS A 44 -19.67 7.63 -26.26
CA HIS A 44 -20.26 8.82 -26.89
C HIS A 44 -21.77 8.65 -27.14
N GLU A 45 -22.28 7.42 -27.19
CA GLU A 45 -23.71 7.10 -27.33
C GLU A 45 -24.46 7.45 -26.05
N GLU A 46 -23.97 6.98 -24.91
CA GLU A 46 -24.57 7.27 -23.59
C GLU A 46 -24.50 8.77 -23.25
N LEU A 47 -23.41 9.45 -23.62
CA LEU A 47 -23.33 10.91 -23.46
C LEU A 47 -24.29 11.65 -24.39
N SER A 48 -24.52 11.13 -25.60
CA SER A 48 -25.50 11.70 -26.54
C SER A 48 -26.92 11.57 -25.99
N GLU A 49 -27.24 10.42 -25.39
CA GLU A 49 -28.55 10.17 -24.77
C GLU A 49 -28.77 11.04 -23.54
N LYS A 50 -27.76 11.15 -22.67
CA LYS A 50 -27.84 11.93 -21.42
C LYS A 50 -27.92 13.44 -21.64
N TYR A 51 -27.15 13.98 -22.59
CA TYR A 51 -27.00 15.43 -22.76
C TYR A 51 -27.69 16.00 -24.01
N GLY A 52 -28.07 15.15 -24.97
CA GLY A 52 -28.76 15.53 -26.20
C GLY A 52 -27.93 15.88 -27.46
N PRO A 53 -26.60 16.16 -27.44
CA PRO A 53 -25.87 16.39 -28.68
C PRO A 53 -25.68 15.10 -29.48
N ALA A 54 -25.91 15.17 -30.79
CA ALA A 54 -25.69 14.02 -31.68
C ALA A 54 -24.28 13.43 -31.56
N ILE A 55 -24.16 12.10 -31.64
CA ILE A 55 -22.91 11.34 -31.52
C ILE A 55 -21.79 11.91 -32.41
N LYS A 56 -22.10 12.27 -33.66
CA LYS A 56 -21.10 12.85 -34.59
C LYS A 56 -20.54 14.19 -34.09
N THR A 57 -21.38 15.03 -33.46
CA THR A 57 -20.96 16.29 -32.85
C THR A 57 -20.03 16.02 -31.67
N LEU A 58 -20.36 15.04 -30.83
CA LEU A 58 -19.52 14.60 -29.71
C LEU A 58 -18.16 14.07 -30.19
N MET A 59 -18.14 13.18 -31.18
CA MET A 59 -16.90 12.60 -31.72
C MET A 59 -15.97 13.65 -32.33
N ASN A 60 -16.53 14.58 -33.12
CA ASN A 60 -15.75 15.66 -33.71
C ASN A 60 -15.11 16.54 -32.63
N ARG A 61 -15.88 16.87 -31.60
CA ARG A 61 -15.40 17.69 -30.50
C ARG A 61 -14.39 16.96 -29.62
N SER A 62 -14.68 15.71 -29.25
CA SER A 62 -13.80 14.89 -28.43
C SER A 62 -12.46 14.63 -29.10
N SER A 63 -12.44 14.52 -30.42
CA SER A 63 -11.21 14.43 -31.22
C SER A 63 -10.44 15.76 -31.22
N LYS A 64 -11.12 16.89 -31.48
CA LYS A 64 -10.51 18.23 -31.50
C LYS A 64 -9.90 18.62 -30.14
N GLU A 65 -10.59 18.28 -29.07
CA GLU A 65 -10.17 18.59 -27.69
C GLU A 65 -9.40 17.44 -27.02
N LYS A 66 -9.11 16.38 -27.76
CA LYS A 66 -8.34 15.21 -27.33
C LYS A 66 -8.81 14.60 -26.02
N TRP A 67 -10.12 14.38 -25.88
CA TRP A 67 -10.71 13.90 -24.62
C TRP A 67 -10.13 12.55 -24.17
N LYS A 68 -9.76 11.67 -25.10
CA LYS A 68 -9.09 10.39 -24.78
C LYS A 68 -7.74 10.61 -24.09
N GLU A 69 -6.95 11.57 -24.57
CA GLU A 69 -5.66 11.93 -23.95
C GLU A 69 -5.87 12.52 -22.56
N LYS A 70 -6.84 13.43 -22.42
CA LYS A 70 -7.20 14.00 -21.11
C LYS A 70 -7.70 12.94 -20.12
N ARG A 71 -8.50 11.98 -20.58
CA ARG A 71 -8.93 10.81 -19.79
C ARG A 71 -7.72 10.01 -19.31
N GLU A 72 -6.79 9.71 -20.20
CA GLU A 72 -5.61 8.94 -19.81
C GLU A 72 -4.74 9.69 -18.80
N ILE A 73 -4.48 10.98 -19.02
CA ILE A 73 -3.77 11.83 -18.05
C ILE A 73 -4.50 11.84 -16.70
N PHE A 74 -5.83 11.94 -16.70
CA PHE A 74 -6.62 11.90 -15.48
C PHE A 74 -6.50 10.55 -14.76
N ARG A 75 -6.57 9.45 -15.51
CA ARG A 75 -6.40 8.08 -14.98
C ARG A 75 -5.04 7.91 -14.33
N THR A 76 -3.97 8.29 -15.03
CA THR A 76 -2.60 8.25 -14.49
C THR A 76 -2.50 9.07 -13.22
N LYS A 77 -2.96 10.32 -13.22
CA LYS A 77 -2.93 11.18 -12.02
C LYS A 77 -3.73 10.61 -10.85
N LYS A 78 -4.91 10.06 -11.12
CA LYS A 78 -5.76 9.42 -10.11
C LYS A 78 -5.04 8.22 -9.49
N ASN A 79 -4.46 7.36 -10.32
CA ASN A 79 -3.73 6.17 -9.88
C ASN A 79 -2.50 6.55 -9.05
N ASN A 80 -1.68 7.49 -9.53
CA ASN A 80 -0.52 7.98 -8.79
C ASN A 80 -0.93 8.53 -7.42
N ARG A 81 -2.02 9.30 -7.34
CA ARG A 81 -2.50 9.82 -6.06
C ARG A 81 -3.03 8.73 -5.12
N ILE A 82 -3.62 7.66 -5.66
CA ILE A 82 -4.02 6.50 -4.88
C ILE A 82 -2.78 5.77 -4.36
N GLU A 83 -1.77 5.58 -5.19
CA GLU A 83 -0.51 4.93 -4.82
C GLU A 83 0.24 5.73 -3.75
N GLU A 84 0.39 7.04 -3.93
CA GLU A 84 0.98 7.95 -2.93
C GLU A 84 0.29 7.81 -1.57
N LYS A 85 -1.05 7.84 -1.54
CA LYS A 85 -1.82 7.66 -0.30
C LYS A 85 -1.66 6.26 0.30
N LYS A 86 -1.57 5.22 -0.53
CA LYS A 86 -1.34 3.86 -0.05
C LYS A 86 0.04 3.74 0.59
N ILE A 87 1.07 4.31 -0.04
CA ILE A 87 2.43 4.34 0.49
C ILE A 87 2.43 5.07 1.83
N GLU A 88 1.84 6.27 1.91
CA GLU A 88 1.75 7.04 3.15
C GLU A 88 1.04 6.25 4.27
N GLN A 89 -0.11 5.65 3.97
CA GLN A 89 -0.84 4.82 4.95
C GLN A 89 -0.04 3.59 5.37
N PHE A 90 0.67 2.96 4.44
CA PHE A 90 1.50 1.79 4.73
C PHE A 90 2.70 2.16 5.60
N SER A 91 3.40 3.26 5.28
CA SER A 91 4.51 3.77 6.09
C SER A 91 4.07 4.11 7.50
N ASN A 92 2.93 4.79 7.67
CA ASN A 92 2.39 5.10 9.00
C ASN A 92 2.06 3.83 9.78
N LYS A 93 1.37 2.87 9.14
CA LYS A 93 1.06 1.58 9.76
C LYS A 93 2.31 0.76 10.12
N ALA A 94 3.35 0.82 9.30
CA ALA A 94 4.62 0.16 9.59
C ALA A 94 5.26 0.75 10.85
N VAL A 95 5.31 2.09 10.97
CA VAL A 95 5.80 2.76 12.18
C VAL A 95 4.96 2.40 13.40
N GLU A 96 3.62 2.42 13.29
CA GLU A 96 2.73 2.02 14.38
C GLU A 96 2.95 0.56 14.80
N PHE A 97 3.18 -0.32 13.84
CA PHE A 97 3.46 -1.73 14.08
C PHE A 97 4.80 -1.93 14.80
N ASP A 98 5.86 -1.27 14.36
CA ASP A 98 7.18 -1.34 15.01
C ASP A 98 7.12 -0.80 16.45
N LEU A 99 6.40 0.30 16.67
CA LEU A 99 6.17 0.85 18.02
C LEU A 99 5.40 -0.12 18.92
N LEU A 100 4.39 -0.81 18.38
CA LEU A 100 3.65 -1.83 19.11
C LEU A 100 4.55 -3.03 19.48
N ASN A 101 5.39 -3.50 18.55
CA ASN A 101 6.32 -4.59 18.84
C ASN A 101 7.36 -4.20 19.90
N LEU A 102 7.85 -2.96 19.85
CA LEU A 102 8.76 -2.43 20.88
C LEU A 102 8.08 -2.37 22.25
N ASP A 103 6.82 -1.94 22.32
CA ASP A 103 6.03 -1.93 23.55
C ASP A 103 5.80 -3.34 24.10
N ILE A 104 5.47 -4.31 23.23
CA ILE A 104 5.32 -5.73 23.61
C ILE A 104 6.64 -6.29 24.14
N ALA A 105 7.75 -6.05 23.45
CA ALA A 105 9.07 -6.47 23.89
C ALA A 105 9.43 -5.91 25.27
N THR A 106 9.15 -4.62 25.49
CA THR A 106 9.41 -3.94 26.77
C THR A 106 8.58 -4.56 27.89
N LYS A 107 7.26 -4.71 27.70
CA LYS A 107 6.36 -5.35 28.68
C LYS A 107 6.72 -6.80 28.94
N GLY A 108 7.15 -7.52 27.91
CA GLY A 108 7.61 -8.90 28.03
C GLY A 108 8.85 -9.01 28.93
N LEU A 109 9.81 -8.10 28.77
CA LEU A 109 10.99 -8.03 29.63
C LEU A 109 10.65 -7.61 31.07
N GLU A 110 9.72 -6.67 31.26
CA GLU A 110 9.21 -6.31 32.59
C GLU A 110 8.58 -7.51 33.30
N LEU A 111 7.73 -8.28 32.61
CA LEU A 111 7.13 -9.50 33.17
C LEU A 111 8.17 -10.57 33.52
N VAL A 112 9.23 -10.70 32.71
CA VAL A 112 10.35 -11.60 33.04
C VAL A 112 11.05 -11.11 34.31
N ASN A 113 11.32 -9.81 34.42
CA ASN A 113 11.97 -9.22 35.59
C ASN A 113 11.14 -9.42 36.86
N ASP A 114 9.83 -9.11 36.81
CA ASP A 114 8.91 -9.31 37.94
C ASP A 114 8.86 -10.77 38.39
N ARG A 115 8.98 -11.73 37.45
CA ARG A 115 8.99 -13.16 37.77
C ARG A 115 10.32 -13.62 38.38
N LEU A 116 11.44 -12.98 38.03
CA LEU A 116 12.74 -13.27 38.64
C LEU A 116 12.81 -12.81 40.11
N ASP A 117 11.99 -11.84 40.50
CA ASP A 117 11.87 -11.39 41.89
C ASP A 117 11.09 -12.36 42.80
N ASP A 118 10.44 -13.41 42.24
CA ASP A 118 9.77 -14.44 43.04
C ASP A 118 10.79 -15.38 43.71
N PRO A 119 10.90 -15.38 45.05
CA PRO A 119 11.86 -16.22 45.78
C PRO A 119 11.57 -17.72 45.68
N SER A 120 10.40 -18.12 45.17
CA SER A 120 9.99 -19.52 45.01
C SER A 120 10.31 -20.11 43.63
N ILE A 121 10.95 -19.34 42.75
CA ILE A 121 11.26 -19.80 41.39
C ILE A 121 12.30 -20.93 41.37
N ASP A 122 12.06 -21.96 40.55
CA ASP A 122 13.00 -23.07 40.36
C ASP A 122 13.87 -22.89 39.11
N ASN A 123 14.97 -23.67 39.02
CA ASN A 123 15.93 -23.60 37.91
C ASN A 123 15.30 -23.85 36.53
N HIS A 124 14.26 -24.70 36.48
CA HIS A 124 13.54 -24.99 35.24
C HIS A 124 12.78 -23.76 34.73
N ASN A 125 12.10 -23.04 35.62
CA ASN A 125 11.42 -21.81 35.27
C ASN A 125 12.41 -20.68 34.94
N ILE A 126 13.57 -20.60 35.60
CA ILE A 126 14.63 -19.63 35.24
C ILE A 126 15.09 -19.82 33.78
N THR A 127 15.28 -21.07 33.33
CA THR A 127 15.69 -21.35 31.94
C THR A 127 14.63 -20.88 30.93
N LYS A 128 13.34 -21.09 31.24
CA LYS A 128 12.23 -20.61 30.40
C LYS A 128 12.18 -19.08 30.35
N LEU A 129 12.41 -18.41 31.48
CA LEU A 129 12.46 -16.95 31.55
C LEU A 129 13.64 -16.37 30.78
N SER A 130 14.81 -17.01 30.84
CA SER A 130 15.98 -16.64 30.04
C SER A 130 15.67 -16.69 28.54
N ASN A 131 15.05 -17.78 28.07
CA ASN A 131 14.64 -17.90 26.67
C ASN A 131 13.55 -16.88 26.29
N ALA A 132 12.61 -16.59 27.19
CA ALA A 132 11.61 -15.56 26.97
C ALA A 132 12.24 -14.16 26.85
N ALA A 133 13.19 -13.82 27.73
CA ALA A 133 13.93 -12.56 27.67
C ALA A 133 14.69 -12.41 26.36
N LEU A 134 15.40 -13.46 25.90
CA LEU A 134 16.11 -13.45 24.62
C LEU A 134 15.15 -13.20 23.45
N ASN A 135 13.97 -13.80 23.46
CA ASN A 135 12.97 -13.60 22.41
C ASN A 135 12.43 -12.16 22.41
N TYR A 136 12.12 -11.59 23.58
CA TYR A 136 11.66 -10.20 23.66
C TYR A 136 12.76 -9.19 23.30
N GLU A 137 14.00 -9.43 23.71
CA GLU A 137 15.15 -8.62 23.30
C GLU A 137 15.34 -8.65 21.78
N LYS A 138 15.24 -9.83 21.16
CA LYS A 138 15.31 -10.00 19.71
C LYS A 138 14.21 -9.21 19.00
N GLU A 139 12.98 -9.31 19.48
CA GLU A 139 11.84 -8.57 18.91
C GLU A 139 12.03 -7.05 19.03
N GLY A 140 12.47 -6.57 20.19
CA GLY A 140 12.79 -5.16 20.40
C GLY A 140 13.92 -4.67 19.48
N ASN A 141 14.96 -5.48 19.28
CA ASN A 141 16.05 -5.15 18.35
C ASN A 141 15.57 -5.10 16.89
N ILE A 142 14.70 -6.03 16.46
CA ILE A 142 14.08 -6.00 15.13
C ILE A 142 13.25 -4.73 14.94
N ALA A 143 12.38 -4.41 15.91
CA ALA A 143 11.54 -3.22 15.88
C ALA A 143 12.36 -1.90 15.82
N LEU A 144 13.56 -1.90 16.41
CA LEU A 144 14.49 -0.77 16.35
C LEU A 144 15.37 -0.76 15.08
N GLY A 145 15.16 -1.69 14.14
CA GLY A 145 15.92 -1.80 12.90
C GLY A 145 17.35 -2.32 13.08
N ARG A 146 17.63 -3.03 14.16
CA ARG A 146 18.95 -3.64 14.41
C ARG A 146 19.01 -5.03 13.80
N SER A 147 20.17 -5.37 13.25
CA SER A 147 20.42 -6.71 12.75
C SER A 147 20.56 -7.66 13.95
N VAL A 148 19.69 -8.65 14.04
CA VAL A 148 19.79 -9.73 15.03
C VAL A 148 20.61 -10.88 14.45
N GLU A 149 21.92 -10.85 14.68
CA GLU A 149 22.76 -12.02 14.40
C GLU A 149 22.32 -13.20 15.26
N LYS A 150 22.30 -14.40 14.68
CA LYS A 150 22.05 -15.63 15.45
C LYS A 150 23.21 -15.84 16.40
N THR A 151 22.98 -15.66 17.70
CA THR A 151 23.96 -16.03 18.72
C THR A 151 24.11 -17.56 18.72
N GLU A 152 25.35 -18.06 18.68
CA GLU A 152 25.73 -19.49 18.53
C GLU A 152 25.06 -20.44 19.54
N SER A 153 24.47 -19.93 20.62
CA SER A 153 23.65 -20.69 21.57
C SER A 153 22.38 -21.29 20.96
N GLU A 154 21.80 -20.70 19.91
CA GLU A 154 20.65 -21.28 19.18
C GLU A 154 21.07 -22.50 18.33
N GLN A 155 22.34 -22.65 17.94
CA GLN A 155 22.82 -23.76 17.08
C GLN A 155 23.10 -25.07 17.84
N ARG A 156 23.16 -25.04 19.18
CA ARG A 156 23.52 -26.22 19.98
C ARG A 156 22.36 -27.17 20.30
N ILE A 157 21.11 -26.79 20.01
CA ILE A 157 19.93 -27.64 20.33
C ILE A 157 19.50 -28.53 19.15
N GLU A 158 19.92 -28.26 17.90
CA GLU A 158 19.51 -29.08 16.74
C GLU A 158 20.51 -30.18 16.32
N ASN A 159 21.73 -30.22 16.86
CA ASN A 159 22.75 -31.21 16.45
C ASN A 159 22.85 -32.42 17.39
N VAL A 160 21.71 -33.03 17.73
CA VAL A 160 21.67 -34.42 18.22
C VAL A 160 20.57 -35.16 17.46
N GLY A 161 20.82 -35.47 16.19
CA GLY A 161 19.96 -36.38 15.42
C GLY A 161 20.12 -36.34 13.90
N GLY A 162 21.14 -37.02 13.37
CA GLY A 162 21.06 -37.73 12.07
C GLY A 162 21.51 -37.00 10.79
N GLU A 163 22.51 -37.62 10.12
CA GLU A 163 22.81 -37.69 8.66
C GLU A 163 21.64 -37.35 7.69
N SER A 164 21.77 -36.82 6.46
CA SER A 164 22.85 -36.76 5.47
C SER A 164 22.47 -35.86 4.26
N ASP A 165 23.48 -35.47 3.48
CA ASP A 165 23.56 -35.26 2.02
C ASP A 165 22.69 -34.21 1.27
N GLY A 166 23.37 -33.18 0.74
CA GLY A 166 22.85 -32.25 -0.29
C GLY A 166 23.78 -31.03 -0.51
N PRO A 167 23.89 -30.48 -1.74
CA PRO A 167 24.97 -29.56 -2.09
C PRO A 167 24.82 -28.20 -1.40
N ILE A 168 25.94 -27.68 -0.92
CA ILE A 168 26.10 -26.35 -0.33
C ILE A 168 25.59 -25.29 -1.32
N LYS A 169 24.50 -24.60 -0.99
CA LYS A 169 24.01 -23.41 -1.72
C LYS A 169 24.57 -22.14 -1.08
N ILE A 170 25.45 -21.44 -1.79
CA ILE A 170 25.90 -20.09 -1.44
C ILE A 170 24.74 -19.09 -1.66
N ILE A 171 24.16 -18.64 -0.55
CA ILE A 171 23.83 -17.27 -0.10
C ILE A 171 23.58 -16.15 -1.15
N LEU A 172 22.44 -15.46 -1.00
CA LEU A 172 22.37 -13.99 -1.06
C LEU A 172 21.74 -13.49 0.25
N GLN A 173 22.46 -12.60 0.92
CA GLN A 173 22.30 -12.21 2.32
C GLN A 173 21.42 -10.96 2.52
N ASP A 174 20.65 -10.58 1.49
CA ASP A 174 19.76 -9.42 1.51
C ASP A 174 18.42 -9.73 0.79
N PRO A 175 17.27 -9.79 1.50
CA PRO A 175 15.98 -10.18 0.93
C PRO A 175 15.35 -9.14 -0.02
N ASN A 176 15.69 -7.85 0.11
CA ASN A 176 15.02 -6.80 -0.67
C ASN A 176 15.56 -6.68 -2.10
N LEU A 177 16.81 -7.07 -2.33
CA LEU A 177 17.35 -7.26 -3.69
C LEU A 177 16.76 -8.50 -4.40
N ARG A 178 16.09 -9.40 -3.66
CA ARG A 178 15.57 -10.66 -4.19
C ARG A 178 14.17 -10.51 -4.81
N ALA A 179 13.29 -9.68 -4.26
CA ALA A 179 11.93 -9.51 -4.79
C ALA A 179 11.93 -8.77 -6.14
N ASP A 180 12.64 -7.64 -6.23
CA ASP A 180 12.79 -6.86 -7.47
C ASP A 180 13.44 -7.67 -8.59
N ALA A 181 14.46 -8.49 -8.27
CA ALA A 181 15.13 -9.34 -9.25
C ALA A 181 14.25 -10.52 -9.75
N THR A 182 13.39 -11.08 -8.90
CA THR A 182 12.57 -12.24 -9.28
C THR A 182 11.37 -11.83 -10.14
N GLU A 183 10.77 -10.67 -9.86
CA GLU A 183 9.68 -10.11 -10.67
C GLU A 183 10.19 -9.58 -12.03
N PHE A 184 11.38 -8.95 -12.05
CA PHE A 184 12.02 -8.50 -13.29
C PHE A 184 12.38 -9.66 -14.22
N ILE A 185 12.96 -10.76 -13.70
CA ILE A 185 13.30 -11.95 -14.49
C ILE A 185 12.04 -12.66 -15.02
N SER A 186 10.98 -12.76 -14.22
CA SER A 186 9.70 -13.35 -14.68
C SER A 186 9.06 -12.54 -15.83
N LYS A 187 9.22 -11.21 -15.83
CA LYS A 187 8.61 -10.33 -16.84
C LYS A 187 9.38 -10.32 -18.17
N VAL A 188 10.71 -10.52 -18.10
CA VAL A 188 11.61 -10.55 -19.27
C VAL A 188 11.53 -11.88 -20.02
N PHE A 189 11.39 -13.02 -19.32
CA PHE A 189 11.38 -14.35 -19.95
C PHE A 189 9.99 -14.87 -20.34
N SER A 190 8.89 -14.20 -19.95
CA SER A 190 7.53 -14.51 -20.42
C SER A 190 7.07 -13.65 -21.60
N SER A 191 7.94 -12.76 -22.10
CA SER A 191 7.66 -11.83 -23.22
C SER A 191 8.49 -12.11 -24.47
N SER A 192 9.15 -13.27 -24.56
CA SER A 192 9.78 -13.75 -25.79
C SER A 192 9.04 -15.00 -26.26
N ASP A 193 8.44 -14.91 -27.45
CA ASP A 193 7.78 -15.99 -28.20
C ASP A 193 8.57 -17.30 -28.25
#